data_AF-A0A1L8N1N9-F1
#
_entry.id   AF-A0A1L8N1N9-F1
#
_cell.length_a   1.000
_cell.length_b   1.000
_cell.length_c   1.000
_cell.angle_alpha   90.00
_cell.angle_beta   90.00
_cell.angle_gamma   90.00
#
_symmetry.space_group_name_H-M   'P 1'
#
loop_
_entity.id
_entity.type
_entity.pdbx_description
1 polymer ?
#
loop_
_entity_poly.entity_id
_entity_poly.type
_entity_poly.pdbx_seq_one_letter_code
_entity_poly.pdbx_strand_id
1 'polypeptide(L)'
;MSFFRSSYYEFSHSLYKKQIFYHVILQLIDNNAFCRHTFGMNITLIIAVTLVTLALIFYSVGFFSASKKERINIITPIFYWLGVVCDISSTIIMFSLAHETKNQSSFHGIIGIIALVLMAACAIYATIAHHKNIAEITLAFRQHRVIPYIFWVIVYVIAAASKMI
;
A
#
# COMPACT_ATOMS: atom_id res chain seq x y z
N MET A 1 -38.81 11.24 2.76
CA MET A 1 -38.70 9.76 2.65
C MET A 1 -37.39 9.25 2.02
N SER A 2 -36.54 10.12 1.44
CA SER A 2 -35.24 9.74 0.84
C SER A 2 -34.06 9.68 1.81
N PHE A 3 -34.12 10.41 2.93
CA PHE A 3 -33.02 10.52 3.90
C PHE A 3 -32.71 9.21 4.64
N PHE A 4 -33.74 8.47 5.05
CA PHE A 4 -33.56 7.17 5.72
C PHE A 4 -32.91 6.13 4.79
N ARG A 5 -33.25 6.13 3.49
CA ARG A 5 -32.72 5.15 2.55
C ARG A 5 -31.19 5.24 2.41
N SER A 6 -30.63 6.44 2.40
CA SER A 6 -29.18 6.68 2.31
C SER A 6 -28.42 6.13 3.51
N SER A 7 -28.96 6.29 4.72
CA SER A 7 -28.32 5.82 5.96
C SER A 7 -28.29 4.28 6.05
N TYR A 8 -29.34 3.60 5.59
CA TYR A 8 -29.37 2.12 5.50
C TYR A 8 -28.37 1.57 4.46
N TYR A 9 -28.18 2.25 3.33
CA TYR A 9 -27.17 1.84 2.35
C TYR A 9 -25.75 1.99 2.91
N GLU A 10 -25.43 3.11 3.58
CA GLU A 10 -24.11 3.28 4.20
C GLU A 10 -23.87 2.30 5.36
N PHE A 11 -24.88 2.03 6.18
CA PHE A 11 -24.78 1.07 7.28
C PHE A 11 -24.62 -0.38 6.78
N SER A 12 -25.40 -0.80 5.78
CA SER A 12 -25.26 -2.14 5.19
C SER A 12 -23.93 -2.31 4.46
N HIS A 13 -23.42 -1.27 3.79
CA HIS A 13 -22.13 -1.32 3.10
C HIS A 13 -20.96 -1.40 4.11
N SER A 14 -21.09 -0.75 5.26
CA SER A 14 -20.16 -0.84 6.39
C SER A 14 -20.15 -2.25 7.03
N LEU A 15 -21.32 -2.84 7.24
CA LEU A 15 -21.44 -4.23 7.72
C LEU A 15 -20.89 -5.25 6.71
N TYR A 16 -21.16 -5.06 5.42
CA TYR A 16 -20.65 -5.94 4.36
C TYR A 16 -19.11 -5.88 4.24
N LYS A 17 -18.52 -4.68 4.36
CA LYS A 17 -17.05 -4.52 4.44
C LYS A 17 -16.46 -5.22 5.67
N LYS A 18 -17.11 -5.10 6.83
CA LYS A 18 -16.71 -5.86 8.04
C LYS A 18 -16.79 -7.37 7.81
N GLN A 19 -17.86 -7.86 7.18
CA GLN A 19 -18.09 -9.29 7.02
C GLN A 19 -17.15 -9.95 6.01
N ILE A 20 -16.82 -9.27 4.91
CA ILE A 20 -15.75 -9.69 3.99
C ILE A 20 -14.41 -9.73 4.73
N PHE A 21 -14.13 -8.70 5.53
CA PHE A 21 -12.90 -8.64 6.31
C PHE A 21 -12.80 -9.83 7.29
N TYR A 22 -13.88 -10.17 8.00
CA TYR A 22 -13.92 -11.35 8.89
C TYR A 22 -13.75 -12.68 8.14
N HIS A 23 -14.39 -12.84 6.98
CA HIS A 23 -14.23 -14.06 6.18
C HIS A 23 -12.81 -14.23 5.64
N VAL A 24 -12.20 -13.14 5.18
CA VAL A 24 -10.79 -13.14 4.75
C VAL A 24 -9.88 -13.48 5.95
N ILE A 25 -10.11 -12.90 7.12
CA ILE A 25 -9.35 -13.21 8.34
C ILE A 25 -9.49 -14.70 8.73
N LEU A 26 -10.68 -15.28 8.69
CA LEU A 26 -10.89 -16.69 9.01
C LEU A 26 -10.22 -17.64 8.00
N GLN A 27 -10.29 -17.32 6.71
CA GLN A 27 -9.54 -18.06 5.68
C GLN A 27 -8.03 -17.96 5.86
N LEU A 28 -7.52 -16.81 6.32
CA LEU A 28 -6.09 -16.64 6.59
C LEU A 28 -5.63 -17.44 7.82
N ILE A 29 -6.47 -17.56 8.85
CA ILE A 29 -6.18 -18.35 10.07
C ILE A 29 -6.10 -19.84 9.74
N ASP A 30 -7.04 -20.37 8.98
CA ASP A 30 -7.09 -21.80 8.64
C ASP A 30 -5.90 -22.21 7.73
N ASN A 31 -5.60 -21.36 6.74
CA ASN A 31 -4.44 -21.56 5.87
C ASN A 31 -3.10 -21.38 6.60
N ASN A 32 -3.04 -20.55 7.66
CA ASN A 32 -1.83 -20.40 8.47
C ASN A 32 -1.46 -21.68 9.22
N ALA A 33 -2.44 -22.41 9.75
CA ALA A 33 -2.17 -23.64 10.50
C ALA A 33 -1.58 -24.72 9.59
N PHE A 34 -2.16 -24.88 8.39
CA PHE A 34 -1.68 -25.81 7.36
C PHE A 34 -0.27 -25.48 6.85
N CYS A 35 -0.02 -24.22 6.49
CA CYS A 35 1.29 -23.79 5.98
C CYS A 35 2.39 -23.80 7.05
N ARG A 36 2.07 -23.49 8.31
CA ARG A 36 3.03 -23.54 9.41
C ARG A 36 3.48 -24.98 9.69
N HIS A 37 2.58 -25.96 9.57
CA HIS A 37 2.91 -27.38 9.76
C HIS A 37 3.67 -27.98 8.57
N THR A 38 3.37 -27.55 7.35
CA THR A 38 3.93 -28.16 6.12
C THR A 38 5.22 -27.49 5.64
N PHE A 39 5.33 -26.17 5.78
CA PHE A 39 6.44 -25.37 5.21
C PHE A 39 7.21 -24.55 6.25
N GLY A 40 6.82 -24.59 7.53
CA GLY A 40 7.46 -23.79 8.59
C GLY A 40 7.26 -22.27 8.44
N MET A 41 6.42 -21.81 7.50
CA MET A 41 6.16 -20.39 7.23
C MET A 41 4.68 -20.04 7.40
N ASN A 42 4.40 -18.85 7.95
CA ASN A 42 3.03 -18.33 8.04
C ASN A 42 2.56 -17.83 6.67
N ILE A 43 1.41 -18.31 6.17
CA ILE A 43 0.86 -17.83 4.88
C ILE A 43 0.57 -16.34 4.92
N THR A 44 0.18 -15.82 6.07
CA THR A 44 -0.02 -14.38 6.30
C THR A 44 1.27 -13.58 6.05
N LEU A 45 2.45 -14.15 6.32
CA LEU A 45 3.72 -13.51 6.02
C LEU A 45 4.04 -13.55 4.52
N ILE A 46 3.74 -14.66 3.84
CA ILE A 46 3.87 -14.77 2.38
C ILE A 46 2.98 -13.73 1.68
N ILE A 47 1.75 -13.59 2.14
CA ILE A 47 0.79 -12.60 1.62
C ILE A 47 1.28 -11.17 1.89
N ALA A 48 1.80 -10.88 3.07
CA ALA A 48 2.34 -9.56 3.38
C ALA A 48 3.52 -9.18 2.47
N VAL A 49 4.49 -10.10 2.29
CA VAL A 49 5.66 -9.84 1.43
C VAL A 49 5.24 -9.71 -0.04
N THR A 50 4.34 -10.56 -0.53
CA THR A 50 3.84 -10.42 -1.91
C THR A 50 3.10 -9.09 -2.13
N LEU A 51 2.31 -8.62 -1.17
CA LEU A 51 1.66 -7.31 -1.24
C LEU A 51 2.67 -6.15 -1.26
N VAL A 52 3.73 -6.21 -0.45
CA VAL A 52 4.77 -5.15 -0.45
C VAL A 52 5.55 -5.12 -1.76
N THR A 53 5.84 -6.28 -2.35
CA THR A 53 6.48 -6.37 -3.68
C THR A 53 5.53 -5.87 -4.78
N LEU A 54 4.24 -6.17 -4.68
CA LEU A 54 3.26 -5.68 -5.65
C LEU A 54 3.10 -4.15 -5.56
N ALA A 55 3.13 -3.58 -4.35
CA ALA A 55 3.14 -2.14 -4.14
C ALA A 55 4.33 -1.48 -4.84
N LEU A 56 5.53 -2.09 -4.78
CA LEU A 56 6.72 -1.63 -5.49
C LEU A 56 6.51 -1.60 -6.99
N ILE A 57 5.99 -2.69 -7.56
CA ILE A 57 5.76 -2.80 -9.01
C ILE A 57 4.79 -1.72 -9.46
N PHE A 58 3.68 -1.53 -8.75
CA PHE A 58 2.72 -0.48 -9.08
C PHE A 58 3.33 0.92 -8.99
N TYR A 59 4.16 1.17 -7.97
CA TYR A 59 4.85 2.45 -7.81
C TYR A 59 5.84 2.72 -8.94
N SER A 60 6.63 1.72 -9.34
CA SER A 60 7.54 1.82 -10.49
C SER A 60 6.78 2.06 -11.80
N VAL A 61 5.68 1.35 -12.06
CA VAL A 61 4.84 1.57 -13.25
C VAL A 61 4.26 3.00 -13.27
N GLY A 62 3.76 3.49 -12.13
CA GLY A 62 3.29 4.87 -11.98
C GLY A 62 4.38 5.90 -12.26
N PHE A 63 5.59 5.66 -11.75
CA PHE A 63 6.77 6.51 -11.95
C PHE A 63 7.19 6.60 -13.42
N PHE A 64 7.25 5.47 -14.14
CA PHE A 64 7.66 5.42 -15.54
C PHE A 64 6.56 5.89 -16.52
N SER A 65 5.27 5.68 -16.18
CA SER A 65 4.12 6.14 -16.99
C SER A 65 4.13 7.66 -17.23
N ALA A 66 4.74 8.43 -16.33
CA ALA A 66 4.75 9.88 -16.42
C ALA A 66 5.81 10.45 -17.40
N SER A 67 6.73 9.66 -17.95
CA SER A 67 8.00 10.18 -18.50
C SER A 67 7.99 10.77 -19.92
N LYS A 68 6.90 10.69 -20.69
CA LYS A 68 6.94 11.09 -22.13
C LYS A 68 5.86 12.06 -22.63
N LYS A 69 5.00 12.58 -21.76
CA LYS A 69 3.89 13.46 -22.16
C LYS A 69 3.95 14.79 -21.42
N GLU A 70 3.55 15.86 -22.11
CA GLU A 70 3.35 17.22 -21.55
C GLU A 70 2.27 17.23 -20.46
N ARG A 71 1.40 16.22 -20.45
CA ARG A 71 0.32 16.03 -19.49
C ARG A 71 0.48 14.71 -18.74
N ILE A 72 0.10 14.69 -17.47
CA ILE A 72 0.08 13.47 -16.67
C ILE A 72 -1.07 12.58 -17.13
N ASN A 73 -0.77 11.33 -17.45
CA ASN A 73 -1.78 10.35 -17.81
C ASN A 73 -2.60 9.94 -16.57
N ILE A 74 -3.90 9.68 -16.72
CA ILE A 74 -4.77 9.14 -15.65
C ILE A 74 -4.24 7.82 -15.07
N ILE A 75 -3.48 7.07 -15.85
CA ILE A 75 -2.80 5.85 -15.43
C ILE A 75 -1.84 6.12 -14.26
N THR A 76 -1.15 7.25 -14.25
CA THR A 76 -0.16 7.59 -13.21
C THR A 76 -0.77 7.65 -11.79
N PRO A 77 -1.80 8.48 -11.50
CA PRO A 77 -2.43 8.49 -10.18
C PRO A 77 -3.13 7.16 -9.83
N ILE A 78 -3.72 6.45 -10.79
CA ILE A 78 -4.34 5.13 -10.54
C ILE A 78 -3.31 4.15 -9.96
N PHE A 79 -2.14 4.02 -10.60
CA PHE A 79 -1.09 3.12 -10.12
C PHE A 79 -0.49 3.55 -8.77
N TYR A 80 -0.36 4.86 -8.52
CA TYR A 80 0.06 5.34 -7.19
C TYR A 80 -0.94 4.95 -6.10
N TRP A 81 -2.24 5.12 -6.34
CA TRP A 81 -3.28 4.73 -5.38
C TRP A 81 -3.33 3.21 -5.17
N LEU A 82 -3.19 2.41 -6.23
CA LEU A 82 -3.11 0.94 -6.11
C LEU A 82 -1.90 0.52 -5.27
N GLY A 83 -0.74 1.17 -5.47
CA GLY A 83 0.46 0.95 -4.66
C GLY A 83 0.20 1.25 -3.18
N VAL A 84 -0.39 2.41 -2.86
CA VAL A 84 -0.73 2.80 -1.48
C VAL A 84 -1.68 1.81 -0.82
N VAL A 85 -2.73 1.34 -1.52
CA VAL A 85 -3.67 0.36 -0.95
C VAL A 85 -3.00 -0.97 -0.66
N CYS A 86 -2.11 -1.44 -1.56
CA CYS A 86 -1.34 -2.65 -1.32
C CYS A 86 -0.39 -2.50 -0.13
N ASP A 87 0.26 -1.35 0.01
CA ASP A 87 1.23 -1.08 1.08
C ASP A 87 0.57 -0.93 2.45
N ILE A 88 -0.59 -0.27 2.53
CA ILE A 88 -1.43 -0.22 3.74
C ILE A 88 -1.86 -1.65 4.13
N SER A 89 -2.32 -2.44 3.16
CA SER A 89 -2.78 -3.82 3.42
C SER A 89 -1.64 -4.69 3.95
N SER A 90 -0.46 -4.62 3.32
CA SER A 90 0.76 -5.27 3.78
C SER A 90 1.12 -4.86 5.22
N THR A 91 1.14 -3.54 5.49
CA THR A 91 1.50 -2.99 6.80
C THR A 91 0.55 -3.45 7.90
N ILE A 92 -0.76 -3.45 7.65
CA ILE A 92 -1.77 -3.96 8.61
C ILE A 92 -1.51 -5.43 8.95
N ILE A 93 -1.21 -6.24 7.94
CA ILE A 93 -0.94 -7.67 8.12
C ILE A 93 0.37 -7.88 8.90
N MET A 94 1.44 -7.15 8.57
CA MET A 94 2.72 -7.22 9.27
C MET A 94 2.60 -6.75 10.73
N PHE A 95 1.82 -5.71 10.99
CA PHE A 95 1.56 -5.21 12.34
C PHE A 95 0.85 -6.27 13.20
N SER A 96 -0.15 -6.95 12.64
CA SER A 96 -0.81 -8.07 13.32
C SER A 96 0.15 -9.22 13.64
N LEU A 97 1.06 -9.55 12.72
CA LEU A 97 2.09 -10.59 12.93
C LEU A 97 3.14 -10.20 13.99
N ALA A 98 3.52 -8.92 14.05
CA ALA A 98 4.49 -8.41 15.02
C ALA A 98 3.95 -8.45 16.45
N HIS A 99 2.64 -8.24 16.63
CA HIS A 99 1.97 -8.35 17.91
C HIS A 99 2.01 -9.78 18.47
N GLU A 100 1.79 -10.79 17.61
CA GLU A 100 1.85 -12.22 17.97
C GLU A 100 3.26 -12.69 18.33
N THR A 101 4.30 -12.12 17.71
CA THR A 101 5.68 -12.61 17.83
C THR A 101 6.53 -11.86 18.87
N LYS A 102 5.98 -10.83 19.53
CA LYS A 102 6.70 -9.92 20.47
C LYS A 102 7.98 -9.29 19.90
N ASN A 103 8.23 -9.43 18.60
CA ASN A 103 9.46 -9.01 17.95
C ASN A 103 9.23 -7.63 17.31
N GLN A 104 9.25 -6.59 18.15
CA GLN A 104 9.05 -5.22 17.72
C GLN A 104 10.39 -4.56 17.42
N SER A 105 10.90 -4.72 16.20
CA SER A 105 11.96 -3.83 15.71
C SER A 105 11.34 -2.45 15.41
N SER A 106 11.13 -1.63 16.44
CA SER A 106 10.37 -0.36 16.38
C SER A 106 10.89 0.60 15.31
N PHE A 107 12.19 0.58 15.01
CA PHE A 107 12.80 1.43 13.98
C PHE A 107 12.27 1.14 12.57
N HIS A 108 12.14 -0.13 12.20
CA HIS A 108 11.66 -0.51 10.87
C HIS A 108 10.19 -0.09 10.66
N GLY A 109 9.35 -0.23 11.70
CA GLY A 109 7.96 0.21 11.67
C GLY A 109 7.80 1.72 11.52
N ILE A 110 8.59 2.52 12.25
CA ILE A 110 8.55 3.99 12.16
C ILE A 110 8.96 4.46 10.76
N ILE A 111 10.06 3.92 10.22
CA ILE A 111 10.54 4.26 8.88
C ILE A 111 9.51 3.86 7.81
N GLY A 112 8.87 2.69 7.97
CA GLY A 112 7.80 2.24 7.09
C GLY A 112 6.58 3.17 7.07
N ILE A 113 6.12 3.64 8.25
CA ILE A 113 5.00 4.58 8.34
C ILE A 113 5.34 5.92 7.66
N ILE A 114 6.55 6.44 7.86
CA ILE A 114 7.01 7.66 7.19
C ILE A 114 6.99 7.47 5.66
N ALA A 115 7.47 6.33 5.17
CA ALA A 115 7.46 6.01 3.75
C ALA A 115 6.03 5.96 3.18
N LEU A 116 5.09 5.35 3.91
CA LEU A 116 3.68 5.23 3.52
C LEU A 116 2.99 6.61 3.42
N VAL A 117 3.24 7.50 4.38
CA VAL A 117 2.72 8.88 4.34
C VAL A 117 3.28 9.64 3.13
N LEU A 118 4.57 9.48 2.85
CA LEU A 118 5.22 10.13 1.71
C LEU A 118 4.67 9.63 0.36
N MET A 119 4.35 8.33 0.26
CA MET A 119 3.68 7.75 -0.91
C MET A 119 2.26 8.28 -1.09
N ALA A 120 1.48 8.37 -0.01
CA ALA A 120 0.12 8.91 -0.07
C ALA A 120 0.14 10.37 -0.54
N ALA A 121 1.08 11.19 -0.03
CA ALA A 121 1.28 12.56 -0.48
C ALA A 121 1.60 12.63 -2.00
N CYS A 122 2.41 11.71 -2.52
CA CYS A 122 2.68 11.62 -3.96
C CYS A 122 1.45 11.25 -4.79
N ALA A 123 0.63 10.30 -4.30
CA ALA A 123 -0.61 9.91 -4.98
C ALA A 123 -1.59 11.09 -5.08
N ILE A 124 -1.71 11.88 -4.00
CA ILE A 124 -2.50 13.12 -3.97
C ILE A 124 -1.92 14.11 -4.98
N TYR A 125 -0.61 14.35 -4.96
CA TYR A 125 0.00 15.33 -5.86
C TYR A 125 -0.12 14.93 -7.34
N ALA A 126 0.01 13.64 -7.66
CA ALA A 126 -0.25 13.10 -8.99
C ALA A 126 -1.69 13.33 -9.44
N THR A 127 -2.66 13.20 -8.53
CA THR A 127 -4.09 13.44 -8.78
C THR A 127 -4.35 14.92 -9.09
N ILE A 128 -3.77 15.83 -8.29
CA ILE A 128 -3.86 17.28 -8.51
C ILE A 128 -3.24 17.67 -9.86
N ALA A 129 -2.05 17.17 -10.15
CA ALA A 129 -1.32 17.49 -11.37
C ALA A 129 -2.04 16.94 -12.63
N HIS A 130 -2.68 15.77 -12.54
CA HIS A 130 -3.55 15.26 -13.60
C HIS A 130 -4.80 16.14 -13.82
N HIS A 131 -5.49 16.53 -12.74
CA HIS A 131 -6.74 17.29 -12.85
C HIS A 131 -6.51 18.74 -13.33
N LYS A 132 -5.46 19.40 -12.82
CA LYS A 132 -5.17 20.79 -13.19
C LYS A 132 -4.63 20.95 -14.61
N ASN A 133 -3.97 19.94 -15.19
CA ASN A 133 -3.44 19.98 -16.57
C ASN A 133 -2.54 21.21 -16.89
N ILE A 134 -1.92 21.83 -15.88
CA ILE A 134 -1.00 22.97 -16.03
C ILE A 134 0.43 22.42 -16.15
N ALA A 135 1.19 22.95 -17.12
CA ALA A 135 2.56 22.52 -17.40
C ALA A 135 3.50 22.72 -16.19
N GLU A 136 3.41 23.84 -15.50
CA GLU A 136 4.20 24.15 -14.30
C GLU A 136 3.98 23.12 -13.18
N ILE A 137 2.73 22.75 -12.90
CA ILE A 137 2.38 21.77 -11.87
C ILE A 137 2.85 20.37 -12.27
N THR A 138 2.76 20.04 -13.57
CA THR A 138 3.24 18.76 -14.11
C THR A 138 4.77 18.64 -14.04
N LEU A 139 5.48 19.74 -14.28
CA LEU A 139 6.94 19.82 -14.18
C LEU A 139 7.38 19.72 -12.72
N ALA A 140 6.75 20.48 -11.83
CA ALA A 140 7.00 20.42 -10.40
C ALA A 140 6.78 19.01 -9.85
N PHE A 141 5.64 18.36 -10.17
CA PHE A 141 5.39 16.97 -9.79
C PHE A 141 6.51 16.01 -10.28
N ARG A 142 6.94 16.17 -11.53
CA ARG A 142 7.97 15.33 -12.16
C ARG A 142 9.33 15.45 -11.47
N GLN A 143 9.68 16.63 -10.98
CA GLN A 143 10.90 16.85 -10.22
C GLN A 143 10.78 16.29 -8.78
N HIS A 144 9.65 16.55 -8.12
CA HIS A 144 9.49 16.21 -6.71
C HIS A 144 9.21 14.72 -6.45
N ARG A 145 8.66 13.97 -7.41
CA ARG A 145 8.35 12.54 -7.24
C ARG A 145 9.57 11.63 -7.07
N VAL A 146 10.76 12.08 -7.46
CA VAL A 146 11.99 11.27 -7.43
C VAL A 146 12.46 11.02 -6.00
N ILE A 147 12.35 12.02 -5.13
CA ILE A 147 12.77 11.97 -3.72
C ILE A 147 12.08 10.81 -2.97
N PRO A 148 10.74 10.73 -2.94
CA PRO A 148 10.03 9.63 -2.28
C PRO A 148 10.33 8.27 -2.92
N TYR A 149 10.53 8.22 -4.25
CA TYR A 149 10.88 6.96 -4.93
C TYR A 149 12.22 6.40 -4.47
N ILE A 150 13.25 7.23 -4.44
CA ILE A 150 14.58 6.81 -3.99
C ILE A 150 14.55 6.40 -2.51
N PHE A 151 13.87 7.19 -1.67
CA PHE A 151 13.70 6.87 -0.26
C PHE A 151 13.05 5.48 -0.09
N TRP A 152 12.01 5.18 -0.88
CA TRP A 152 11.31 3.91 -0.82
C TRP A 152 12.20 2.72 -1.20
N VAL A 153 12.97 2.84 -2.30
CA VAL A 153 13.91 1.79 -2.74
C VAL A 153 14.94 1.50 -1.65
N ILE A 154 15.48 2.54 -1.01
CA ILE A 154 16.46 2.39 0.08
C ILE A 154 15.83 1.65 1.26
N VAL A 155 14.63 2.06 1.70
CA VAL A 155 13.92 1.42 2.82
C VAL A 155 13.65 -0.05 2.54
N TYR A 156 13.18 -0.37 1.33
CA TYR A 156 12.90 -1.76 0.92
C TYR A 156 14.17 -2.62 0.92
N VAL A 157 15.28 -2.12 0.39
CA VAL A 157 16.55 -2.86 0.34
C VAL A 157 17.11 -3.09 1.75
N ILE A 158 17.09 -2.07 2.62
CA ILE A 158 17.52 -2.20 4.02
C ILE A 158 16.65 -3.23 4.75
N ALA A 159 15.35 -3.21 4.53
CA ALA A 159 14.41 -4.16 5.13
C ALA A 159 14.63 -5.60 4.66
N ALA A 160 14.93 -5.80 3.38
CA ALA A 160 15.25 -7.10 2.84
C ALA A 160 16.57 -7.63 3.43
N ALA A 161 17.60 -6.77 3.52
CA ALA A 161 18.91 -7.13 4.04
C ALA A 161 18.88 -7.48 5.53
N SER A 162 18.13 -6.74 6.35
CA SER A 162 18.05 -6.97 7.79
C SER A 162 17.39 -8.29 8.19
N LYS A 163 16.65 -8.93 7.27
CA LYS A 163 16.06 -10.26 7.49
C LYS A 163 16.92 -11.42 6.97
N MET A 164 18.01 -11.13 6.26
CA MET A 164 18.94 -12.13 5.72
C MET A 164 20.18 -12.36 6.60
N ILE A 165 20.35 -11.56 7.66
CA ILE A 165 21.42 -11.64 8.67
C ILE A 165 20.80 -12.18 9.97
#